data_AF-A0AB35XXB9-F1
#
_entry.id   AF-A0AB35XXB9-F1
#
_cell.length_a   1.000
_cell.length_b   1.000
_cell.length_c   1.000
_cell.angle_alpha   90.00
_cell.angle_beta   90.00
_cell.angle_gamma   90.00
#
_symmetry.space_group_name_H-M   'P 1'
#
loop_
_entity.id
_entity.type
_entity.pdbx_description
1 polymer ?
#
loop_
_entity_poly.entity_id
_entity_poly.type
_entity_poly.pdbx_seq_one_letter_code
_entity_poly.pdbx_strand_id
1 'polypeptide(L)'
;MLEALNAAYCKEHRRRPHFTKITMQDKLVLTLLYRREYRSMENIAAEYGVSRDTIADNIHWVERALLNANLLQNSVTCVYKTN
;
A
#
# COMPACT_ATOMS: atom_id res chain seq x y z
N MET A 1 -7.81 10.03 4.31
CA MET A 1 -7.08 8.90 3.69
C MET A 1 -6.55 7.92 4.72
N LEU A 2 -5.76 8.37 5.71
CA LEU A 2 -5.21 7.50 6.75
C LEU A 2 -6.29 6.82 7.63
N GLU A 3 -7.34 7.54 8.02
CA GLU A 3 -8.45 6.96 8.80
C GLU A 3 -9.19 5.85 8.05
N ALA A 4 -9.42 6.02 6.74
CA ALA A 4 -10.04 4.99 5.90
C ALA A 4 -9.15 3.74 5.79
N LEU A 5 -7.82 3.93 5.71
CA LEU A 5 -6.85 2.83 5.74
C LEU A 5 -6.86 2.11 7.09
N ASN A 6 -6.88 2.84 8.20
CA ASN A 6 -6.99 2.24 9.53
C ASN A 6 -8.30 1.48 9.72
N ALA A 7 -9.42 2.00 9.21
CA ALA A 7 -10.71 1.31 9.23
C ALA A 7 -10.69 0.02 8.38
N ALA A 8 -10.11 0.07 7.18
CA ALA A 8 -9.92 -1.10 6.32
C ALA A 8 -8.97 -2.13 6.96
N TYR A 9 -7.87 -1.67 7.55
CA TYR A 9 -6.92 -2.51 8.27
C TYR A 9 -7.59 -3.21 9.47
N CYS A 10 -8.33 -2.47 10.28
CA CYS A 10 -9.06 -3.01 11.43
C CYS A 10 -10.09 -4.07 10.99
N LYS A 11 -10.76 -3.86 9.86
CA LYS A 11 -11.71 -4.82 9.30
C LYS A 11 -11.04 -6.11 8.82
N GLU A 12 -9.90 -6.02 8.13
CA GLU A 12 -9.18 -7.16 7.54
C GLU A 12 -8.31 -7.92 8.56
N HIS A 13 -7.70 -7.22 9.52
CA HIS A 13 -6.78 -7.77 10.51
C HIS A 13 -7.42 -8.09 11.87
N ARG A 14 -8.76 -8.10 11.95
CA ARG A 14 -9.51 -8.52 13.13
C ARG A 14 -9.13 -9.91 13.68
N ARG A 15 -8.47 -10.76 12.87
CA ARG A 15 -8.08 -12.14 13.24
C ARG A 15 -6.59 -12.33 13.53
N ARG A 16 -5.68 -11.48 13.05
CA ARG A 16 -4.23 -11.53 13.36
C ARG A 16 -3.59 -10.17 13.04
N PRO A 17 -3.02 -9.45 14.02
CA PRO A 17 -2.17 -8.31 13.71
C PRO A 17 -0.88 -8.85 13.06
N HIS A 18 -0.70 -8.58 11.77
CA HIS A 18 0.56 -8.87 11.10
C HIS A 18 1.54 -7.75 11.45
N PHE A 19 2.48 -8.05 12.35
CA PHE A 19 3.52 -7.11 12.76
C PHE A 19 4.43 -6.84 11.56
N THR A 20 4.10 -5.80 10.80
CA THR A 20 4.90 -5.37 9.65
C THR A 20 5.82 -4.25 10.09
N LYS A 21 7.07 -4.27 9.62
CA LYS A 21 8.07 -3.22 9.88
C LYS A 21 7.63 -1.83 9.36
N ILE A 22 6.64 -1.79 8.47
CA ILE A 22 6.10 -0.61 7.81
C ILE A 22 4.77 -0.21 8.48
N THR A 23 4.69 1.01 9.03
CA THR A 23 3.46 1.51 9.67
C THR A 23 2.37 1.82 8.64
N MET A 24 1.11 1.97 9.07
CA MET A 24 0.02 2.38 8.17
C MET A 24 0.28 3.71 7.47
N GLN A 25 0.93 4.64 8.18
CA GLN A 25 1.32 5.93 7.63
C GLN A 25 2.42 5.77 6.59
N ASP A 26 3.45 4.97 6.88
CA ASP A 26 4.50 4.66 5.90
C ASP A 26 3.92 4.02 4.64
N LYS A 27 2.95 3.10 4.77
CA LYS A 27 2.27 2.49 3.62
C LYS A 27 1.56 3.54 2.75
N LEU A 28 0.91 4.53 3.36
CA LEU A 28 0.29 5.64 2.62
C LEU A 28 1.35 6.51 1.93
N VAL A 29 2.41 6.88 2.64
CA VAL A 29 3.50 7.73 2.12
C VAL A 29 4.20 7.04 0.95
N LEU A 30 4.53 5.76 1.08
CA LEU A 30 4.98 4.84 0.04
C LEU A 30 4.15 4.98 -1.24
N THR A 31 2.83 4.84 -1.14
CA THR A 31 1.93 4.85 -2.31
C THR A 31 1.89 6.24 -2.95
N LEU A 32 1.93 7.29 -2.14
CA LEU A 32 1.96 8.67 -2.63
C LEU A 32 3.30 9.01 -3.31
N LEU A 33 4.43 8.56 -2.76
CA LEU A 33 5.76 8.71 -3.36
C LEU A 33 5.85 7.97 -4.69
N TYR A 34 5.36 6.73 -4.74
CA TYR A 34 5.28 5.96 -5.97
C TYR A 34 4.48 6.70 -7.05
N ARG A 35 3.31 7.26 -6.68
CA ARG A 35 2.43 7.96 -7.63
C ARG A 35 2.96 9.33 -8.06
N ARG A 36 3.50 10.13 -7.13
CA ARG A 36 3.86 11.53 -7.38
C ARG A 36 5.29 11.69 -7.89
N GLU A 37 6.21 10.90 -7.35
CA GLU A 37 7.64 11.05 -7.57
C GLU A 37 8.20 10.02 -8.56
N TYR A 38 7.36 9.10 -9.05
CA TYR A 38 7.75 8.01 -9.97
C TYR A 38 8.96 7.21 -9.47
N ARG A 39 9.18 7.14 -8.15
CA ARG A 39 10.26 6.33 -7.60
C ARG A 39 10.03 4.85 -7.92
N SER A 40 11.07 4.18 -8.42
CA SER A 40 11.06 2.73 -8.63
C SER A 40 10.77 2.01 -7.32
N MET A 41 9.96 0.94 -7.37
CA MET A 41 9.66 0.09 -6.21
C MET A 41 10.93 -0.42 -5.54
N GLU A 42 12.01 -0.61 -6.30
CA GLU A 42 13.33 -1.06 -5.83
C GLU A 42 14.02 -0.04 -4.93
N ASN A 43 13.94 1.25 -5.27
CA ASN A 43 14.48 2.33 -4.43
C ASN A 43 13.71 2.45 -3.12
N ILE A 44 12.39 2.32 -3.19
CA ILE A 44 11.54 2.33 -1.98
C ILE A 44 11.83 1.08 -1.13
N ALA A 45 11.93 -0.09 -1.75
CA ALA A 45 12.29 -1.33 -1.08
C ALA A 45 13.64 -1.23 -0.35
N ALA A 46 14.65 -0.63 -0.99
CA ALA A 46 15.95 -0.38 -0.39
C ALA A 46 15.88 0.58 0.81
N GLU A 47 15.10 1.66 0.72
CA GLU A 47 14.97 2.65 1.80
C GLU A 47 14.30 2.05 3.07
N TYR A 48 13.27 1.24 2.87
CA TYR A 48 12.58 0.56 3.97
C TYR A 48 13.25 -0.76 4.40
N GLY A 49 14.28 -1.21 3.66
CA GLY A 49 14.98 -2.47 3.90
C GLY A 49 14.06 -3.70 3.80
N VAL A 50 13.17 -3.71 2.80
CA VAL A 50 12.22 -4.80 2.52
C VAL A 50 12.34 -5.24 1.05
N SER A 51 11.72 -6.36 0.69
CA SER A 51 11.70 -6.82 -0.70
C SER A 51 10.75 -5.98 -1.57
N ARG A 52 11.05 -5.89 -2.87
CA ARG A 52 10.18 -5.26 -3.87
C ARG A 52 8.76 -5.83 -3.85
N ASP A 53 8.62 -7.15 -3.72
CA ASP A 53 7.31 -7.82 -3.65
C ASP A 53 6.49 -7.35 -2.45
N THR A 54 7.15 -7.13 -1.30
CA THR A 54 6.50 -6.56 -0.12
C THR A 54 6.00 -5.14 -0.40
N ILE A 55 6.81 -4.30 -1.04
CA ILE A 55 6.40 -2.94 -1.44
C ILE A 55 5.19 -3.00 -2.40
N ALA A 56 5.23 -3.88 -3.40
CA ALA A 56 4.14 -4.04 -4.37
C ALA A 56 2.82 -4.47 -3.69
N ASP A 57 2.87 -5.48 -2.82
CA ASP A 57 1.70 -5.94 -2.06
C ASP A 57 1.11 -4.83 -1.18
N ASN A 58 1.97 -4.05 -0.52
CA ASN A 58 1.53 -2.91 0.29
C ASN A 58 0.88 -1.80 -0.57
N ILE A 59 1.47 -1.45 -1.72
CA ILE A 59 0.87 -0.44 -2.63
C ILE A 59 -0.50 -0.93 -3.11
N HIS A 60 -0.59 -2.17 -3.57
CA HIS A 60 -1.85 -2.76 -4.04
C HIS A 60 -2.92 -2.75 -2.95
N TRP A 61 -2.56 -3.13 -1.73
CA TRP A 61 -3.49 -3.12 -0.62
C TRP A 61 -3.98 -1.71 -0.30
N VAL A 62 -3.07 -0.72 -0.25
CA VAL A 62 -3.41 0.69 -0.01
C VAL A 62 -4.32 1.23 -1.12
N GLU A 63 -3.97 1.00 -2.39
CA GLU A 63 -4.81 1.44 -3.52
C GLU A 63 -6.20 0.79 -3.45
N ARG A 64 -6.29 -0.51 -3.17
CA ARG A 64 -7.57 -1.22 -2.99
C ARG A 64 -8.38 -0.66 -1.82
N ALA A 65 -7.75 -0.38 -0.69
CA ALA A 65 -8.41 0.19 0.48
C ALA A 65 -8.94 1.61 0.21
N LEU A 66 -8.14 2.44 -0.47
CA LEU A 66 -8.52 3.79 -0.84
C LEU A 66 -9.61 3.82 -1.94
N LEU A 67 -9.58 2.88 -2.89
CA LEU A 67 -10.65 2.69 -3.88
C LEU A 67 -11.97 2.27 -3.21
N ASN A 68 -11.92 1.31 -2.27
CA ASN A 68 -13.10 0.92 -1.49
C ASN A 68 -13.66 2.08 -0.66
N ALA A 69 -12.80 2.98 -0.21
CA ALA A 69 -13.19 4.19 0.50
C ALA A 69 -13.66 5.34 -0.43
N ASN A 70 -13.70 5.13 -1.75
CA ASN A 70 -13.98 6.15 -2.78
C ASN A 70 -13.05 7.38 -2.69
N LEU A 71 -11.83 7.20 -2.16
CA LEU A 71 -10.81 8.25 -2.05
C LEU A 71 -9.89 8.31 -3.28
N LEU A 72 -9.99 7.31 -4.17
CA LEU A 72 -9.28 7.23 -5.44
C LEU A 72 -10.28 6.97 -6.56
N GLN A 73 -10.09 7.64 -7.70
CA GLN A 73 -10.89 7.43 -8.90
C GLN A 73 -10.28 6.34 -9.81
N ASN A 74 -8.96 6.18 -9.81
CA ASN A 74 -8.24 5.22 -10.65
C ASN A 74 -7.10 4.54 -9.88
N SER A 75 -6.93 3.24 -10.12
CA SER A 75 -5.76 2.46 -9.65
C SER A 75 -4.59 2.70 -10.57
N VAL A 76 -3.42 3.06 -10.03
CA VAL A 76 -2.21 3.30 -10.83
C VAL A 76 -1.43 2.00 -11.03
N THR A 77 -1.48 1.09 -10.05
CA THR A 77 -1.07 -0.30 -10.26
C THR A 77 -2.18 -1.07 -10.98
N CYS A 78 -2.21 -0.99 -12.31
CA CYS A 78 -2.90 -1.97 -13.12
C CYS A 78 -1.87 -3.02 -13.58
N VAL A 79 -2.27 -4.29 -13.51
CA VAL A 79 -1.59 -5.48 -14.08
C VAL A 79 -0.48 -6.14 -13.23
N TYR A 80 -0.92 -6.87 -12.20
CA TYR A 80 -0.47 -8.26 -12.02
C TYR A 80 -1.71 -9.15 -12.08
N LYS A 81 -2.34 -9.21 -13.26
CA LYS A 81 -3.29 -10.28 -13.55
C LYS A 81 -2.43 -11.50 -13.87
N THR A 82 -2.05 -12.25 -12.84
CA THR A 82 -1.62 -13.64 -13.06
C THR A 82 -2.88 -14.43 -13.42
N ASN A 83 -3.12 -14.56 -14.72
CA ASN A 83 -3.73 -15.74 -15.33
C ASN A 83 -2.92 -16.07 -16.58
#